data_AF-A0A8X6HGK5-F1
#
_entry.id   AF-A0A8X6HGK5-F1
#
_cell.length_a   1.000
_cell.length_b   1.000
_cell.length_c   1.000
_cell.angle_alpha   90.00
_cell.angle_beta   90.00
_cell.angle_gamma   90.00
#
_symmetry.space_group_name_H-M   'P 1'
#
loop_
_entity.id
_entity.type
_entity.pdbx_description
1 polymer ?
#
loop_
_entity_poly.entity_id
_entity_poly.type
_entity_poly.pdbx_seq_one_letter_code
_entity_poly.pdbx_strand_id
1 'polypeptide(L)'
;MEGRKRKHLAEISEMAWNKRVKPDRSTSDDDDEDISVFLPDTRNTRDWSNATYSGSVKNLRRVTPKPVSGSANGLRRSTRIRVPPLETWRNERLVFKTLASGEVQCIGIEKGTPADNSGLLQMERKRERIELKKKQSVERRKSLRTQSTNVRDTETGLLVPAPVHRSFESLRWTSPPTEVRPPPYRFTKAFSSSSISFGFVEFSPFGKKEEQHSPTHNSHFTIMKGQLEVTIEDRKFLFKVGDSFIVPSGVPYSITNCTRFKSLLTVCNFILPFFTDQ
;
A
#
# COMPACT_ATOMS: atom_id res chain seq x y z
N MET A 1 -25.70 -3.81 -42.88
CA MET A 1 -24.60 -2.81 -42.81
C MET A 1 -24.62 -2.03 -41.49
N GLU A 2 -25.50 -2.39 -40.54
CA GLU A 2 -25.64 -1.77 -39.20
C GLU A 2 -24.53 -2.10 -38.19
N GLY A 3 -23.81 -3.22 -38.36
CA GLY A 3 -22.86 -3.70 -37.35
C GLY A 3 -21.63 -2.80 -37.14
N ARG A 4 -21.22 -2.04 -38.16
CA ARG A 4 -20.09 -1.09 -38.07
C ARG A 4 -20.49 0.26 -37.47
N LYS A 5 -21.76 0.68 -37.59
CA LYS A 5 -22.25 1.95 -37.00
C LYS A 5 -22.42 1.88 -35.48
N ARG A 6 -22.70 0.68 -34.92
CA ARG A 6 -22.91 0.47 -33.48
C ARG A 6 -21.61 0.51 -32.65
N LYS A 7 -20.49 0.02 -33.19
CA LYS A 7 -19.17 0.17 -32.55
C LYS A 7 -18.77 1.64 -32.46
N HIS A 8 -19.07 2.41 -33.51
CA HIS A 8 -18.74 3.84 -33.57
C HIS A 8 -19.49 4.68 -32.52
N LEU A 9 -20.72 4.31 -32.11
CA LEU A 9 -21.50 5.05 -31.10
C LEU A 9 -21.06 4.74 -29.65
N ALA A 10 -20.66 3.50 -29.36
CA ALA A 10 -20.07 3.15 -28.06
C ALA A 10 -18.69 3.82 -27.88
N GLU A 11 -17.92 3.96 -28.96
CA GLU A 11 -16.61 4.61 -29.00
C GLU A 11 -16.73 6.15 -28.92
N ILE A 12 -17.79 6.75 -29.50
CA ILE A 12 -18.12 8.18 -29.34
C ILE A 12 -18.50 8.53 -27.89
N SER A 13 -19.15 7.60 -27.16
CA SER A 13 -19.47 7.79 -25.74
C SER A 13 -18.23 7.75 -24.83
N GLU A 14 -17.16 7.03 -25.21
CA GLU A 14 -15.86 7.12 -24.53
C GLU A 14 -15.10 8.41 -24.92
N MET A 15 -15.21 8.85 -26.18
CA MET A 15 -14.51 10.05 -26.67
C MET A 15 -15.05 11.37 -26.12
N ALA A 16 -16.36 11.46 -25.83
CA ALA A 16 -16.97 12.67 -25.27
C ALA A 16 -16.50 12.99 -23.83
N TRP A 17 -15.92 12.01 -23.13
CA TRP A 17 -15.38 12.21 -21.77
C TRP A 17 -13.95 12.77 -21.76
N ASN A 18 -13.21 12.73 -22.89
CA ASN A 18 -11.75 12.91 -22.91
C ASN A 18 -11.20 14.10 -23.72
N LYS A 19 -12.03 15.05 -24.16
CA LYS A 19 -11.50 16.27 -24.81
C LYS A 19 -11.43 17.44 -23.84
N ARG A 20 -10.21 17.76 -23.40
CA ARG A 20 -9.87 19.12 -22.91
C ARG A 20 -8.73 19.69 -23.78
N VAL A 21 -8.96 20.95 -24.13
CA VAL A 21 -8.16 21.89 -24.91
C VAL A 21 -6.72 22.00 -24.37
N LYS A 22 -5.72 22.01 -25.26
CA LYS A 22 -4.32 22.31 -24.93
C LYS A 22 -4.09 23.83 -24.86
N PRO A 23 -3.33 24.34 -23.89
CA PRO A 23 -2.60 25.59 -24.06
C PRO A 23 -1.13 25.35 -24.45
N ASP A 24 -0.55 26.44 -24.90
CA ASP A 24 0.62 26.63 -25.74
C ASP A 24 1.98 26.25 -25.10
N ARG A 25 2.96 25.97 -25.97
CA ARG A 25 4.37 25.76 -25.65
C ARG A 25 5.07 27.11 -25.57
N SER A 26 5.69 27.41 -24.43
CA SER A 26 6.89 28.27 -24.39
C SER A 26 7.87 27.75 -23.34
N THR A 27 9.11 27.68 -23.79
CA THR A 27 10.38 27.18 -23.22
C THR A 27 10.83 27.80 -21.91
N SER A 28 11.47 27.00 -21.06
CA SER A 28 12.79 27.31 -20.45
C SER A 28 13.37 26.04 -19.81
N ASP A 29 14.61 25.75 -20.21
CA ASP A 29 15.50 24.77 -19.59
C ASP A 29 16.00 25.34 -18.25
N ASP A 30 16.07 24.51 -17.20
CA ASP A 30 17.06 24.62 -16.12
C ASP A 30 17.07 23.31 -15.32
N ASP A 31 18.28 22.96 -14.87
CA ASP A 31 18.77 21.64 -14.49
C ASP A 31 18.22 21.02 -13.20
N ASP A 32 18.49 19.71 -13.11
CA ASP A 32 18.55 18.80 -11.96
C ASP A 32 18.39 19.39 -10.55
N GLU A 33 17.57 18.73 -9.70
CA GLU A 33 17.86 18.40 -8.29
C GLU A 33 16.69 17.57 -7.69
N ASP A 34 16.95 16.28 -7.48
CA ASP A 34 16.09 15.34 -6.75
C ASP A 34 16.03 15.69 -5.26
N ILE A 35 14.99 16.40 -4.82
CA ILE A 35 14.73 16.65 -3.40
C ILE A 35 13.67 15.68 -2.88
N SER A 36 14.14 14.58 -2.30
CA SER A 36 13.34 13.72 -1.42
C SER A 36 13.53 14.13 0.04
N VAL A 37 12.47 14.64 0.68
CA VAL A 37 12.43 14.88 2.13
C VAL A 37 11.14 14.30 2.69
N PHE A 38 11.22 13.16 3.39
CA PHE A 38 11.11 13.09 4.86
C PHE A 38 10.97 11.62 5.31
N LEU A 39 11.85 11.24 6.22
CA LEU A 39 12.05 9.91 6.83
C LEU A 39 10.87 9.46 7.71
N PRO A 40 10.84 8.17 8.10
CA PRO A 40 10.97 7.95 9.53
C PRO A 40 12.13 7.03 9.93
N ASP A 41 12.70 7.46 11.05
CA ASP A 41 13.82 6.99 11.85
C ASP A 41 13.75 5.49 12.20
N THR A 42 14.81 4.74 11.85
CA THR A 42 15.13 3.46 12.51
C THR A 42 16.59 3.46 12.93
N ARG A 43 16.80 3.68 14.22
CA ARG A 43 18.07 3.49 14.90
C ARG A 43 18.55 2.04 14.79
N ASN A 44 19.83 1.94 14.46
CA ASN A 44 20.78 0.88 14.84
C ASN A 44 20.91 -0.33 13.90
N THR A 45 21.47 -0.08 12.71
CA THR A 45 22.28 -1.06 11.97
C THR A 45 23.75 -0.67 12.07
N ARG A 46 24.52 -1.35 12.92
CA ARG A 46 25.99 -1.39 12.80
C ARG A 46 26.31 -2.44 11.75
N ASP A 47 26.59 -1.96 10.54
CA ASP A 47 27.10 -2.77 9.45
C ASP A 47 28.55 -3.18 9.72
N TRP A 48 28.82 -4.44 9.44
CA TRP A 48 30.13 -5.05 9.45
C TRP A 48 30.64 -5.02 8.01
N SER A 49 31.56 -4.10 7.71
CA SER A 49 32.39 -4.24 6.51
C SER A 49 33.75 -3.57 6.68
N ASN A 50 34.77 -4.42 6.55
CA ASN A 50 36.09 -4.13 5.98
C ASN A 50 36.87 -2.93 6.54
N ALA A 51 37.66 -3.20 7.59
CA ALA A 51 38.88 -2.45 7.87
C ALA A 51 40.10 -3.36 7.64
N THR A 52 40.63 -3.33 6.41
CA THR A 52 41.99 -3.80 6.12
C THR A 52 42.98 -2.92 6.87
N TYR A 53 43.50 -3.43 7.98
CA TYR A 53 44.52 -2.76 8.77
C TYR A 53 45.90 -3.02 8.14
N SER A 54 46.36 -2.09 7.30
CA SER A 54 47.78 -2.00 6.94
C SER A 54 48.55 -1.40 8.12
N GLY A 55 48.90 -2.25 9.09
CA GLY A 55 49.65 -1.87 10.29
C GLY A 55 51.11 -2.32 10.19
N SER A 56 51.99 -1.36 9.94
CA SER A 56 53.46 -1.45 9.95
C SER A 56 54.03 -2.35 11.06
N VAL A 57 54.82 -3.35 10.67
CA VAL A 57 55.61 -4.20 11.58
C VAL A 57 56.72 -3.35 12.20
N LYS A 58 56.48 -2.80 13.39
CA LYS A 58 57.54 -2.19 14.20
C LYS A 58 58.30 -3.30 14.92
N ASN A 59 59.57 -3.44 14.56
CA ASN A 59 60.56 -4.32 15.19
C ASN A 59 60.57 -4.17 16.72
N LEU A 60 59.96 -5.10 17.44
CA LEU A 60 60.13 -5.21 18.88
C LEU A 60 61.42 -5.99 19.15
N ARG A 61 62.45 -5.29 19.62
CA ARG A 61 63.73 -5.88 20.04
C ARG A 61 63.47 -7.02 21.02
N ARG A 62 64.06 -8.19 20.71
CA ARG A 62 64.04 -9.37 21.57
C ARG A 62 64.81 -9.05 22.86
N VAL A 63 64.10 -8.71 23.93
CA VAL A 63 64.69 -8.63 25.28
C VAL A 63 64.84 -10.06 25.78
N THR A 64 66.08 -10.53 25.90
CA THR A 64 66.37 -11.76 26.63
C THR A 64 66.20 -11.50 28.13
N PRO A 65 65.39 -12.28 28.87
CA PRO A 65 65.35 -12.15 30.32
C PRO A 65 66.66 -12.67 30.92
N LYS A 66 67.25 -11.90 31.84
CA LYS A 66 68.41 -12.32 32.65
C LYS A 66 68.05 -13.57 33.48
N PRO A 67 68.98 -14.53 33.64
CA PRO A 67 68.72 -15.70 34.47
C PRO A 67 68.69 -15.28 35.95
N VAL A 68 67.57 -15.56 36.62
CA VAL A 68 67.48 -15.47 38.09
C VAL A 68 68.05 -16.78 38.65
N SER A 69 69.14 -16.65 39.40
CA SER A 69 69.81 -17.74 40.10
C SER A 69 69.01 -18.20 41.33
N GLY A 70 68.77 -19.51 41.43
CA GLY A 70 68.62 -20.23 42.69
C GLY A 70 67.20 -20.63 43.10
N SER A 71 66.89 -21.93 43.06
CA SER A 71 66.68 -22.70 44.30
C SER A 71 66.51 -24.20 43.99
N ALA A 72 67.03 -25.01 44.90
CA ALA A 72 67.03 -26.46 44.91
C ALA A 72 65.63 -27.05 45.22
N ASN A 73 65.51 -28.36 44.97
CA ASN A 73 64.45 -29.29 45.38
C ASN A 73 63.20 -29.38 44.48
N GLY A 74 63.24 -30.35 43.56
CA GLY A 74 62.17 -31.34 43.42
C GLY A 74 60.74 -30.93 43.03
N LEU A 75 60.49 -29.73 42.48
CA LEU A 75 59.12 -29.30 42.14
C LEU A 75 58.91 -29.04 40.63
N ARG A 76 57.78 -29.54 40.13
CA ARG A 76 57.27 -29.43 38.75
C ARG A 76 57.50 -28.04 38.14
N ARG A 77 58.20 -27.98 37.01
CA ARG A 77 58.56 -26.74 36.28
C ARG A 77 57.43 -26.15 35.43
N SER A 78 56.18 -26.53 35.67
CA SER A 78 55.05 -26.15 34.83
C SER A 78 53.79 -25.96 35.69
N THR A 79 53.39 -24.70 35.86
CA THR A 79 52.08 -24.26 36.38
C THR A 79 50.95 -24.36 35.33
N ARG A 80 51.19 -24.97 34.16
CA ARG A 80 50.16 -25.16 33.13
C ARG A 80 49.08 -26.13 33.59
N ILE A 81 47.84 -25.69 33.52
CA ILE A 81 46.65 -26.51 33.73
C ILE A 81 46.38 -27.28 32.42
N ARG A 82 46.27 -28.61 32.51
CA ARG A 82 45.83 -29.45 31.38
C ARG A 82 44.33 -29.71 31.52
N VAL A 83 43.58 -29.42 30.47
CA VAL A 83 42.14 -29.61 30.40
C VAL A 83 41.83 -30.62 29.28
N PRO A 84 40.87 -31.54 29.44
CA PRO A 84 40.47 -32.44 28.35
C PRO A 84 39.96 -31.64 27.13
N PRO A 85 39.99 -32.23 25.93
CA PRO A 85 39.37 -31.63 24.75
C PRO A 85 37.91 -31.24 25.05
N LEU A 86 37.54 -29.99 24.74
CA LEU A 86 36.18 -29.50 24.96
C LEU A 86 35.21 -30.16 23.98
N GLU A 87 34.06 -30.59 24.48
CA GLU A 87 32.94 -31.00 23.62
C GLU A 87 32.20 -29.75 23.14
N THR A 88 32.78 -29.07 22.14
CA THR A 88 32.25 -27.79 21.60
C THR A 88 30.81 -27.89 21.07
N TRP A 89 30.39 -29.08 20.64
CA TRP A 89 29.03 -29.38 20.20
C TRP A 89 27.99 -29.44 21.34
N ARG A 90 28.44 -29.47 22.60
CA ARG A 90 27.61 -29.28 23.80
C ARG A 90 27.71 -27.86 24.38
N ASN A 91 28.23 -26.90 23.59
CA ASN A 91 28.54 -25.54 24.04
C ASN A 91 29.51 -25.47 25.23
N GLU A 92 30.40 -26.46 25.42
CA GLU A 92 31.40 -26.41 26.49
C GLU A 92 32.43 -25.29 26.29
N ARG A 93 32.75 -24.55 27.36
CA ARG A 93 33.71 -23.44 27.33
C ARG A 93 34.58 -23.41 28.58
N LEU A 94 35.82 -22.93 28.45
CA LEU A 94 36.70 -22.67 29.59
C LEU A 94 36.30 -21.38 30.30
N VAL A 95 36.12 -21.46 31.61
CA VAL A 95 35.83 -20.31 32.46
C VAL A 95 37.12 -19.79 33.07
N PHE A 96 37.38 -18.50 32.85
CA PHE A 96 38.52 -17.80 33.43
C PHE A 96 38.03 -16.83 34.50
N LYS A 97 38.80 -16.69 35.58
CA LYS A 97 38.59 -15.65 36.60
C LYS A 97 39.88 -14.89 36.82
N THR A 98 39.74 -13.57 36.85
CA THR A 98 40.83 -12.67 37.19
C THR A 98 40.89 -12.54 38.71
N LEU A 99 42.05 -12.83 39.28
CA LEU A 99 42.34 -12.63 40.71
C LEU A 99 42.59 -11.14 40.97
N ALA A 100 42.47 -10.72 42.23
CA ALA A 100 42.72 -9.32 42.62
C ALA A 100 44.16 -8.84 42.31
N SER A 101 45.09 -9.78 42.15
CA SER A 101 46.46 -9.55 41.69
C SER A 101 46.58 -9.26 40.19
N GLY A 102 45.50 -9.33 39.42
CA GLY A 102 45.47 -9.17 37.96
C GLY A 102 45.79 -10.45 37.17
N GLU A 103 46.10 -11.55 37.84
CA GLU A 103 46.38 -12.84 37.20
C GLU A 103 45.09 -13.57 36.80
N VAL A 104 45.05 -14.12 35.59
CA VAL A 104 43.88 -14.85 35.05
C VAL A 104 44.05 -16.35 35.28
N GLN A 105 43.15 -16.96 36.06
CA GLN A 105 43.15 -18.39 36.36
C GLN A 105 41.99 -19.10 35.64
N CYS A 106 42.27 -20.24 35.01
CA CYS A 106 41.24 -21.13 34.47
C CYS A 106 40.60 -21.92 35.63
N ILE A 107 39.29 -21.75 35.85
CA ILE A 107 38.54 -22.42 36.93
C ILE A 107 38.05 -23.80 36.50
N GLY A 108 37.73 -24.00 35.21
CA GLY A 108 37.22 -25.27 34.71
C GLY A 108 36.44 -25.14 33.40
N ILE A 109 35.70 -26.19 33.06
CA ILE A 109 34.82 -26.26 31.89
C ILE A 109 33.37 -26.03 32.35
N GLU A 110 32.70 -25.04 31.77
CA GLU A 110 31.27 -24.82 31.91
C GLU A 110 30.55 -25.46 30.72
N LYS A 111 29.47 -26.22 30.99
CA LYS A 111 28.59 -26.76 29.97
C LYS A 111 27.64 -25.65 29.53
N GLY A 112 27.73 -25.24 28.27
CA GLY A 112 26.90 -24.15 27.78
C GLY A 112 25.43 -24.52 27.70
N THR A 113 24.57 -23.54 27.95
CA THR A 113 23.13 -23.66 27.70
C THR A 113 22.88 -23.81 26.18
N PRO A 114 21.87 -24.59 25.77
CA PRO A 114 21.43 -24.62 24.38
C PRO A 114 21.11 -23.21 23.87
N ALA A 115 21.37 -22.95 22.59
CA ALA A 115 21.04 -21.66 21.98
C ALA A 115 19.54 -21.36 22.15
N ASP A 116 19.21 -20.13 22.55
CA ASP A 116 17.83 -19.70 22.68
C ASP A 116 17.17 -19.59 21.29
N ASN A 117 16.29 -20.56 20.99
CA ASN A 117 15.55 -20.61 19.74
C ASN A 117 14.35 -19.65 19.70
N SER A 118 14.17 -18.80 20.72
CA SER A 118 13.07 -17.83 20.82
C SER A 118 12.94 -16.94 19.58
N GLY A 119 14.08 -16.49 19.01
CA GLY A 119 14.10 -15.67 17.79
C GLY A 119 13.58 -16.39 16.54
N LEU A 120 13.91 -17.69 16.39
CA LEU A 120 13.41 -18.52 15.29
C LEU A 120 11.90 -18.76 15.42
N LEU A 121 11.43 -19.09 16.63
CA LEU A 121 10.01 -19.24 16.93
C LEU A 121 9.23 -17.94 16.68
N GLN A 122 9.83 -16.78 16.99
CA GLN A 122 9.21 -15.48 16.75
C GLN A 122 9.09 -15.16 15.25
N MET A 123 10.10 -15.53 14.45
CA MET A 123 10.03 -15.41 12.98
C MET A 123 9.00 -16.35 12.36
N GLU A 124 8.89 -17.57 12.85
CA GLU A 124 7.93 -18.57 12.37
C GLU A 124 6.49 -18.12 12.64
N ARG A 125 6.19 -17.69 13.87
CA ARG A 125 4.89 -17.07 14.23
C ARG A 125 4.56 -15.86 13.36
N LYS A 126 5.56 -15.03 13.03
CA LYS A 126 5.38 -13.88 12.14
C LYS A 126 5.02 -14.32 10.72
N ARG A 127 5.68 -15.36 10.18
CA ARG A 127 5.38 -15.93 8.85
C ARG A 127 3.99 -16.54 8.81
N GLU A 128 3.62 -17.36 9.80
CA GLU A 128 2.29 -17.95 9.92
C GLU A 128 1.20 -16.87 9.96
N ARG A 129 1.40 -15.80 10.72
CA ARG A 129 0.45 -14.68 10.79
C ARG A 129 0.28 -13.98 9.44
N ILE A 130 1.36 -13.82 8.67
CA ILE A 130 1.31 -13.23 7.33
C ILE A 130 0.56 -14.16 6.37
N GLU A 131 0.84 -15.46 6.44
CA GLU A 131 0.19 -16.45 5.58
C GLU A 131 -1.30 -16.58 5.88
N LEU A 132 -1.69 -16.58 7.16
CA LEU A 132 -3.10 -16.57 7.57
C LEU A 132 -3.82 -15.33 7.04
N LYS A 133 -3.21 -14.14 7.14
CA LYS A 133 -3.77 -12.90 6.56
C LYS A 133 -3.90 -12.99 5.04
N LYS A 134 -2.93 -13.61 4.34
CA LYS A 134 -3.02 -13.85 2.90
C LYS A 134 -4.17 -14.79 2.56
N LYS A 135 -4.29 -15.93 3.26
CA LYS A 135 -5.39 -16.90 3.08
C LYS A 135 -6.75 -16.26 3.33
N GLN A 136 -6.90 -15.52 4.43
CA GLN A 136 -8.12 -14.76 4.74
C GLN A 136 -8.44 -13.71 3.67
N SER A 137 -7.43 -12.98 3.15
CA SER A 137 -7.65 -12.01 2.08
C SER A 137 -8.08 -12.67 0.77
N VAL A 138 -7.53 -13.84 0.44
CA VAL A 138 -7.92 -14.62 -0.74
C VAL A 138 -9.34 -15.15 -0.59
N GLU A 139 -9.68 -15.70 0.57
CA GLU A 139 -11.02 -16.23 0.84
C GLU A 139 -12.06 -15.09 0.85
N ARG A 140 -11.73 -13.94 1.44
CA ARG A 140 -12.58 -12.74 1.34
C ARG A 140 -12.84 -12.36 -0.11
N ARG A 141 -11.80 -12.31 -0.96
CA ARG A 141 -11.98 -12.02 -2.40
C ARG A 141 -12.83 -13.06 -3.13
N LYS A 142 -12.72 -14.35 -2.78
CA LYS A 142 -13.60 -15.39 -3.33
C LYS A 142 -15.05 -15.20 -2.90
N SER A 143 -15.29 -14.79 -1.65
CA SER A 143 -16.64 -14.52 -1.13
C SER A 143 -17.29 -13.27 -1.74
N LEU A 144 -16.50 -12.32 -2.25
CA LEU A 144 -16.98 -11.13 -2.98
C LEU A 144 -17.51 -11.45 -4.40
N ARG A 145 -17.73 -12.74 -4.71
CA ARG A 145 -18.16 -13.23 -6.02
C ARG A 145 -19.38 -12.46 -6.52
N THR A 146 -19.22 -11.84 -7.67
CA THR A 146 -20.32 -11.33 -8.48
C THR A 146 -21.30 -12.47 -8.74
N GLN A 147 -22.52 -12.38 -8.20
CA GLN A 147 -23.54 -13.39 -8.48
C GLN A 147 -24.29 -12.97 -9.75
N SER A 148 -24.30 -13.86 -10.73
CA SER A 148 -25.04 -13.68 -11.98
C SER A 148 -26.39 -14.37 -11.91
N THR A 149 -27.43 -13.70 -12.40
CA THR A 149 -28.76 -14.27 -12.61
C THR A 149 -29.15 -14.09 -14.07
N ASN A 150 -30.02 -14.97 -14.58
CA ASN A 150 -30.50 -14.86 -15.94
C ASN A 150 -31.51 -13.70 -16.03
N VAL A 151 -31.17 -12.67 -16.79
CA VAL A 151 -32.01 -11.50 -17.03
C VAL A 151 -32.45 -11.52 -18.49
N ARG A 152 -33.70 -11.12 -18.74
CA ARG A 152 -34.22 -11.00 -20.10
C ARG A 152 -33.63 -9.77 -20.76
N ASP A 153 -32.87 -9.98 -21.82
CA ASP A 153 -32.38 -8.90 -22.66
C ASP A 153 -33.56 -8.26 -23.41
N THR A 154 -33.67 -6.94 -23.32
CA THR A 154 -34.74 -6.15 -23.95
C THR A 154 -34.63 -6.13 -25.47
N GLU A 155 -33.42 -6.27 -26.04
CA GLU A 155 -33.23 -6.20 -27.50
C GLU A 155 -33.47 -7.55 -28.18
N THR A 156 -32.97 -8.63 -27.57
CA THR A 156 -33.05 -9.99 -28.15
C THR A 156 -34.21 -10.81 -27.60
N GLY A 157 -34.78 -10.41 -26.46
CA GLY A 157 -35.81 -11.17 -25.75
C GLY A 157 -35.30 -12.44 -25.06
N LEU A 158 -34.01 -12.76 -25.19
CA LEU A 158 -33.37 -13.96 -24.66
C LEU A 158 -32.92 -13.77 -23.20
N LEU A 159 -32.80 -14.87 -22.48
CA LEU A 159 -32.24 -14.88 -21.13
C LEU A 159 -30.71 -14.88 -21.20
N VAL A 160 -30.09 -13.81 -20.70
CA VAL A 160 -28.64 -13.64 -20.65
C VAL A 160 -28.18 -13.60 -19.18
N PRO A 161 -27.12 -14.35 -18.81
CA PRO A 161 -26.54 -14.24 -17.47
C PRO A 161 -26.00 -12.84 -17.23
N ALA A 162 -26.58 -12.11 -16.29
CA ALA A 162 -26.20 -10.75 -15.93
C ALA A 162 -25.69 -10.67 -14.48
N PRO A 163 -24.59 -9.97 -14.21
CA PRO A 163 -24.05 -9.76 -12.87
C PRO A 163 -24.89 -8.74 -12.09
N VAL A 164 -26.03 -9.16 -11.56
CA VAL A 164 -27.00 -8.28 -10.87
C VAL A 164 -26.57 -7.95 -9.43
N HIS A 165 -25.83 -8.85 -8.77
CA HIS A 165 -25.31 -8.61 -7.43
C HIS A 165 -23.79 -8.44 -7.46
N ARG A 166 -23.32 -7.26 -7.02
CA ARG A 166 -21.90 -6.93 -6.84
C ARG A 166 -21.70 -6.33 -5.46
N SER A 167 -20.75 -6.89 -4.71
CA SER A 167 -20.36 -6.33 -3.42
C SER A 167 -19.59 -5.03 -3.60
N PHE A 168 -19.78 -4.07 -2.69
CA PHE A 168 -19.10 -2.77 -2.77
C PHE A 168 -17.56 -2.90 -2.81
N GLU A 169 -16.98 -3.87 -2.08
CA GLU A 169 -15.54 -4.14 -2.13
C GLU A 169 -15.04 -4.72 -3.46
N SER A 170 -15.92 -5.33 -4.27
CA SER A 170 -15.56 -5.87 -5.59
C SER A 170 -15.53 -4.80 -6.69
N LEU A 171 -16.02 -3.59 -6.40
CA LEU A 171 -16.14 -2.53 -7.40
C LEU A 171 -14.76 -2.02 -7.84
N ARG A 172 -14.57 -1.94 -9.16
CA ARG A 172 -13.38 -1.33 -9.76
C ARG A 172 -13.55 0.19 -9.77
N TRP A 173 -12.76 0.86 -8.96
CA TRP A 173 -12.72 2.33 -8.91
C TRP A 173 -11.78 2.87 -9.98
N THR A 174 -12.24 3.91 -10.68
CA THR A 174 -11.47 4.67 -11.66
C THR A 174 -11.44 6.14 -11.26
N SER A 175 -10.34 6.82 -11.56
CA SER A 175 -10.22 8.27 -11.36
C SER A 175 -9.93 8.95 -12.70
N PRO A 176 -10.29 10.23 -12.86
CA PRO A 176 -9.86 11.00 -14.02
C PRO A 176 -8.33 11.03 -14.12
N PRO A 177 -7.76 11.17 -15.34
CA PRO A 177 -6.35 11.48 -15.51
C PRO A 177 -6.04 12.81 -14.80
N THR A 178 -5.16 12.76 -13.79
CA THR A 178 -4.83 13.92 -12.95
C THR A 178 -3.46 13.70 -12.33
N GLU A 179 -2.65 14.76 -12.29
CA GLU A 179 -1.32 14.76 -11.67
C GLU A 179 -1.40 14.80 -10.13
N VAL A 180 -2.44 15.45 -9.60
CA VAL A 180 -2.71 15.57 -8.17
C VAL A 180 -2.99 14.19 -7.54
N ARG A 181 -2.18 13.84 -6.53
CA ARG A 181 -2.35 12.63 -5.72
C ARG A 181 -2.64 13.02 -4.25
N PRO A 182 -3.74 12.57 -3.64
CA PRO A 182 -4.79 11.71 -4.21
C PRO A 182 -5.68 12.46 -5.24
N PRO A 183 -6.34 11.74 -6.17
CA PRO A 183 -7.23 12.37 -7.14
C PRO A 183 -8.41 13.07 -6.44
N PRO A 184 -8.97 14.14 -7.05
CA PRO A 184 -10.04 14.92 -6.43
C PRO A 184 -11.31 14.09 -6.22
N TYR A 185 -11.58 13.14 -7.13
CA TYR A 185 -12.64 12.16 -6.98
C TYR A 185 -12.30 10.88 -7.72
N ARG A 186 -12.99 9.81 -7.35
CA ARG A 186 -13.00 8.52 -8.04
C ARG A 186 -14.44 8.06 -8.20
N PHE A 187 -14.70 7.25 -9.22
CA PHE A 187 -16.03 6.73 -9.51
C PHE A 187 -15.96 5.26 -9.86
N THR A 188 -17.10 4.59 -9.80
CA THR A 188 -17.21 3.20 -10.23
C THR A 188 -18.60 2.95 -10.78
N LYS A 189 -18.67 2.13 -11.83
CA LYS A 189 -19.92 1.68 -12.44
C LYS A 189 -20.26 0.31 -11.86
N ALA A 190 -21.26 0.27 -10.98
CA ALA A 190 -21.72 -0.95 -10.36
C ALA A 190 -22.62 -1.76 -11.33
N PHE A 191 -23.42 -1.06 -12.12
CA PHE A 191 -24.31 -1.64 -13.13
C PHE A 191 -24.36 -0.78 -14.39
N SER A 192 -24.47 -1.41 -15.55
CA SER A 192 -24.60 -0.73 -16.83
C SER A 192 -25.45 -1.55 -17.78
N SER A 193 -26.39 -0.87 -18.43
CA SER A 193 -27.19 -1.35 -19.56
C SER A 193 -27.27 -0.23 -20.62
N SER A 194 -28.05 -0.44 -21.69
CA SER A 194 -28.25 0.57 -22.75
C SER A 194 -29.06 1.78 -22.27
N SER A 195 -30.03 1.59 -21.38
CA SER A 195 -30.95 2.66 -20.93
C SER A 195 -30.61 3.24 -19.57
N ILE A 196 -29.96 2.46 -18.70
CA ILE A 196 -29.65 2.85 -17.32
C ILE A 196 -28.24 2.41 -16.91
N SER A 197 -27.60 3.26 -16.12
CA SER A 197 -26.37 2.95 -15.41
C SER A 197 -26.44 3.39 -13.96
N PHE A 198 -25.80 2.61 -13.10
CA PHE A 198 -25.74 2.89 -11.68
C PHE A 198 -24.31 2.76 -11.17
N GLY A 199 -23.91 3.63 -10.26
CA GLY A 199 -22.56 3.70 -9.77
C GLY A 199 -22.42 4.53 -8.51
N PHE A 200 -21.18 4.68 -8.09
CA PHE A 200 -20.80 5.47 -6.93
C PHE A 200 -19.73 6.49 -7.34
N VAL A 201 -19.75 7.64 -6.68
CA VAL A 201 -18.69 8.64 -6.78
C VAL A 201 -18.21 8.96 -5.36
N GLU A 202 -16.91 8.82 -5.13
CA GLU A 202 -16.26 9.19 -3.88
C GLU A 202 -15.37 10.41 -4.13
N PHE A 203 -15.65 11.48 -3.39
CA PHE A 203 -14.84 12.69 -3.39
C PHE A 203 -13.79 12.64 -2.28
N SER A 204 -12.57 13.05 -2.62
CA SER A 204 -11.53 13.37 -1.63
C SER A 204 -11.96 14.59 -0.79
N PRO A 205 -11.36 14.82 0.39
CA PRO A 205 -11.55 16.05 1.14
C PRO A 205 -11.34 17.27 0.23
N PHE A 206 -12.30 18.19 0.21
CA PHE A 206 -12.28 19.37 -0.68
C PHE A 206 -12.15 19.08 -2.18
N GLY A 207 -12.35 17.83 -2.59
CA GLY A 207 -12.28 17.41 -3.98
C GLY A 207 -13.41 18.02 -4.81
N LYS A 208 -13.08 18.42 -6.03
CA LYS A 208 -14.01 19.02 -6.99
C LYS A 208 -14.14 18.18 -8.25
N LYS A 209 -15.37 18.09 -8.74
CA LYS A 209 -15.71 17.62 -10.07
C LYS A 209 -16.07 18.85 -10.88
N GLU A 210 -15.25 19.12 -11.89
CA GLU A 210 -15.46 20.24 -12.81
C GLU A 210 -16.79 20.13 -13.54
N GLU A 211 -17.20 21.24 -14.13
CA GLU A 211 -18.44 21.36 -14.87
C GLU A 211 -18.53 20.29 -15.98
N GLN A 212 -19.69 19.62 -16.00
CA GLN A 212 -20.05 18.62 -17.00
C GLN A 212 -21.53 18.74 -17.32
N HIS A 213 -21.91 18.31 -18.52
CA HIS A 213 -23.30 18.10 -18.90
C HIS A 213 -23.43 16.74 -19.57
N SER A 214 -24.60 16.12 -19.46
CA SER A 214 -24.92 14.91 -20.23
C SER A 214 -25.95 15.26 -21.29
N PRO A 215 -25.63 15.18 -22.60
CA PRO A 215 -26.59 15.53 -23.65
C PRO A 215 -27.80 14.59 -23.70
N THR A 216 -27.63 13.32 -23.31
CA THR A 216 -28.61 12.26 -23.56
C THR A 216 -29.17 11.60 -22.31
N HIS A 217 -28.53 11.79 -21.15
CA HIS A 217 -28.94 11.13 -19.91
C HIS A 217 -29.34 12.14 -18.85
N ASN A 218 -30.36 11.78 -18.09
CA ASN A 218 -30.64 12.43 -16.82
C ASN A 218 -29.82 11.75 -15.73
N SER A 219 -29.29 12.52 -14.79
CA SER A 219 -28.47 12.01 -13.68
C SER A 219 -29.17 12.26 -12.36
N HIS A 220 -29.51 11.19 -11.64
CA HIS A 220 -30.00 11.23 -10.27
C HIS A 220 -28.86 10.93 -9.29
N PHE A 221 -28.75 11.76 -8.26
CA PHE A 221 -27.72 11.69 -7.24
C PHE A 221 -28.34 11.56 -5.86
N THR A 222 -27.74 10.73 -4.99
CA THR A 222 -28.13 10.64 -3.58
C THR A 222 -26.89 10.67 -2.70
N ILE A 223 -26.90 11.51 -1.66
CA ILE A 223 -25.75 11.66 -0.77
C ILE A 223 -25.80 10.58 0.31
N MET A 224 -24.83 9.67 0.26
CA MET A 224 -24.67 8.60 1.23
C MET A 224 -23.80 9.04 2.42
N LYS A 225 -22.84 9.93 2.18
CA LYS A 225 -21.92 10.43 3.20
C LYS A 225 -21.36 11.80 2.83
N GLY A 226 -21.23 12.66 3.85
CA GLY A 226 -20.61 13.97 3.74
C GLY A 226 -21.59 15.07 3.35
N GLN A 227 -21.07 16.17 2.85
CA GLN A 227 -21.83 17.35 2.47
C GLN A 227 -21.20 17.95 1.22
N LEU A 228 -22.03 18.22 0.21
CA LEU A 228 -21.60 18.64 -1.11
C LEU A 228 -22.27 19.96 -1.49
N GLU A 229 -21.50 20.88 -2.06
CA GLU A 229 -22.03 22.02 -2.81
C GLU A 229 -22.12 21.59 -4.28
N VAL A 230 -23.33 21.67 -4.82
CA VAL A 230 -23.61 21.33 -6.22
C VAL A 230 -24.06 22.59 -6.91
N THR A 231 -23.41 22.92 -8.02
CA THR A 231 -23.86 23.99 -8.91
C THR A 231 -24.59 23.32 -10.06
N ILE A 232 -25.86 23.67 -10.28
CA ILE A 232 -26.66 23.23 -11.42
C ILE A 232 -27.00 24.51 -12.19
N GLU A 233 -26.57 24.59 -13.44
CA GLU A 233 -26.57 25.84 -14.21
C GLU A 233 -25.81 26.93 -13.43
N ASP A 234 -26.46 28.03 -13.04
CA ASP A 234 -25.86 29.13 -12.28
C ASP A 234 -26.24 29.13 -10.79
N ARG A 235 -26.96 28.09 -10.33
CA ARG A 235 -27.48 28.03 -8.96
C ARG A 235 -26.71 27.03 -8.11
N LYS A 236 -26.27 27.49 -6.94
CA LYS A 236 -25.58 26.68 -5.95
C LYS A 236 -26.55 26.14 -4.90
N PHE A 237 -26.42 24.85 -4.63
CA PHE A 237 -27.21 24.14 -3.63
C PHE A 237 -26.29 23.38 -2.69
N LEU A 238 -26.67 23.31 -1.42
CA LEU A 238 -25.93 22.59 -0.39
C LEU A 238 -26.73 21.37 0.02
N PHE A 239 -26.17 20.19 -0.23
CA PHE A 239 -26.82 18.92 0.03
C PHE A 239 -26.11 18.14 1.14
N LYS A 240 -26.89 17.54 2.03
CA LYS A 240 -26.45 16.74 3.18
C LYS A 240 -26.81 15.27 2.98
N VAL A 241 -26.35 14.42 3.90
CA VAL A 241 -26.64 12.97 3.89
C VAL A 241 -28.15 12.74 3.89
N GLY A 242 -28.62 11.90 2.98
CA GLY A 242 -30.04 11.60 2.77
C GLY A 242 -30.69 12.45 1.68
N ASP A 243 -30.10 13.59 1.30
CA ASP A 243 -30.65 14.40 0.22
C ASP A 243 -30.39 13.78 -1.15
N SER A 244 -31.28 14.08 -2.09
CA SER A 244 -31.19 13.66 -3.49
C SER A 244 -31.54 14.78 -4.44
N PHE A 245 -30.94 14.78 -5.62
CA PHE A 245 -31.22 15.75 -6.69
C PHE A 245 -31.10 15.10 -8.06
N ILE A 246 -31.74 15.72 -9.06
CA ILE A 246 -31.70 15.31 -10.46
C ILE A 246 -31.10 16.43 -11.29
N VAL A 247 -30.19 16.08 -12.18
CA VAL A 247 -29.71 16.96 -13.25
C VAL A 247 -30.30 16.47 -14.57
N PRO A 248 -31.20 17.24 -15.19
CA PRO A 248 -31.76 16.90 -16.50
C PRO A 248 -30.71 16.84 -17.59
N SER A 249 -31.00 16.12 -18.67
CA SER A 249 -30.16 16.10 -19.86
C SER A 249 -29.95 17.51 -20.42
N GLY A 250 -28.72 17.83 -20.80
CA GLY A 250 -28.32 19.13 -21.36
C GLY A 250 -27.95 20.18 -20.32
N VAL A 251 -28.32 20.01 -19.05
CA VAL A 251 -28.03 20.99 -18.00
C VAL A 251 -26.60 20.80 -17.47
N PRO A 252 -25.76 21.84 -17.47
CA PRO A 252 -24.42 21.78 -16.90
C PRO A 252 -24.48 21.73 -15.37
N TYR A 253 -23.57 20.97 -14.76
CA TYR A 253 -23.45 20.88 -13.31
C TYR A 253 -22.00 20.66 -12.87
N SER A 254 -21.67 21.11 -11.67
CA SER A 254 -20.40 20.82 -10.99
C SER A 254 -20.66 20.42 -9.53
N ILE A 255 -19.74 19.66 -8.93
CA ILE A 255 -19.91 19.13 -7.57
C ILE A 255 -18.61 19.34 -6.80
N THR A 256 -18.70 19.96 -5.63
CA THR A 256 -17.57 20.21 -4.75
C THR A 256 -17.85 19.64 -3.36
N ASN A 257 -16.88 18.90 -2.80
CA ASN A 257 -16.96 18.46 -1.42
C ASN A 257 -16.60 19.60 -0.47
N CYS A 258 -17.51 19.98 0.43
CA CYS A 258 -17.28 21.06 1.38
C CYS A 258 -16.63 20.58 2.69
N THR A 259 -16.36 19.29 2.80
CA THR A 259 -15.90 18.68 4.06
C THR A 259 -14.43 18.28 4.02
N ARG A 260 -13.80 18.27 5.19
CA ARG A 260 -12.44 17.73 5.43
C ARG A 260 -12.38 16.19 5.35
N PHE A 261 -13.51 15.53 5.15
CA PHE A 261 -13.62 14.08 5.08
C PHE A 261 -14.02 13.66 3.67
N LYS A 262 -13.90 12.36 3.38
CA LYS A 262 -14.39 11.82 2.12
C LYS A 262 -15.91 11.82 2.08
N SER A 263 -16.46 12.23 0.93
CA SER A 263 -17.89 12.22 0.65
C SER A 263 -18.21 11.13 -0.36
N LEU A 264 -19.37 10.47 -0.21
CA LEU A 264 -19.82 9.37 -1.06
C LEU A 264 -21.24 9.65 -1.52
N LEU A 265 -21.48 9.46 -2.81
CA LEU A 265 -22.81 9.54 -3.40
C LEU A 265 -23.03 8.36 -4.35
N THR A 266 -24.30 8.02 -4.53
CA THR A 266 -24.74 7.15 -5.63
C THR A 266 -25.11 7.99 -6.83
N VAL A 267 -24.87 7.45 -8.02
CA VAL A 267 -25.25 8.05 -9.30
C VAL A 267 -26.08 7.04 -10.07
N CYS A 268 -27.23 7.49 -10.56
CA CYS A 268 -28.01 6.75 -11.54
C CYS A 268 -28.19 7.62 -12.78
N ASN A 269 -27.64 7.19 -13.91
CA ASN A 269 -27.92 7.84 -15.19
C ASN A 269 -28.92 7.01 -15.95
N PHE A 270 -29.98 7.64 -16.45
CA PHE A 270 -31.03 6.95 -17.21
C PHE A 270 -31.52 7.80 -18.37
N ILE A 271 -31.98 7.13 -19.42
CA ILE A 271 -32.67 7.73 -20.56
C ILE A 271 -34.17 7.63 -20.25
N LEU A 272 -34.82 8.75 -19.92
CA LEU A 272 -36.27 8.83 -19.75
C LEU A 272 -36.79 10.08 -20.47
N PRO A 273 -37.91 9.98 -21.21
CA PRO A 273 -38.61 11.15 -21.73
C PRO A 273 -39.42 11.77 -20.59
N PHE A 274 -38.78 12.58 -19.74
CA PHE A 274 -39.47 13.21 -18.60
C PHE A 274 -40.37 14.39 -19.01
N PHE A 275 -40.02 15.08 -20.09
CA PHE A 275 -40.74 16.27 -20.55
C PHE A 275 -41.31 16.02 -21.94
N THR A 276 -42.39 15.25 -22.02
CA THR A 276 -43.38 15.51 -23.06
C THR A 276 -44.24 16.63 -22.50
N ASP A 277 -44.17 17.82 -23.10
CA ASP A 277 -45.04 18.94 -22.75
C ASP A 277 -46.49 18.42 -22.57
N GLN A 278 -47.04 18.58 -21.37
CA GLN A 278 -48.48 18.38 -21.12
C GLN A 278 -49.25 19.62 -21.56
#